data_AF-A0A8B8PA73-F1
#
_entry.id   AF-A0A8B8PA73-F1
#
_cell.length_a   1.000
_cell.length_b   1.000
_cell.length_c   1.000
_cell.angle_alpha   90.00
_cell.angle_beta   90.00
_cell.angle_gamma   90.00
#
_symmetry.space_group_name_H-M   'P 1'
#
loop_
_entity.id
_entity.type
_entity.pdbx_description
1 polymer ?
#
loop_
_entity_poly.entity_id
_entity_poly.type
_entity_poly.pdbx_seq_one_letter_code
_entity_poly.pdbx_strand_id
1 'polypeptide(L)'
;MASQPSQEVQLLLAAEKRASEKVAEARQRKAQRLKRAKEEAAAEIEQFKGERQITFTKYESEHIGSKDDIAKKIDRDTTERLEGMKKSMSTAKGLMLERLIGEVVNRVDAKLHPNKRVEISV
;
A
#
# COMPACT_ATOMS: atom_id res chain seq x y z
N MET A 1 68.16 -64.04 -4.73
CA MET A 1 67.31 -63.33 -3.76
C MET A 1 67.66 -61.85 -3.85
N ALA A 2 66.95 -61.05 -4.66
CA ALA A 2 67.27 -59.64 -4.91
C ALA A 2 66.03 -58.78 -5.21
N SER A 3 64.85 -59.16 -4.70
CA SER A 3 63.57 -58.50 -5.02
C SER A 3 62.94 -57.69 -3.87
N GLN A 4 63.54 -57.67 -2.69
CA GLN A 4 62.95 -57.00 -1.52
C GLN A 4 62.86 -55.46 -1.62
N PRO A 5 63.88 -54.72 -2.09
CA PRO A 5 63.78 -53.25 -2.11
C PRO A 5 62.80 -52.72 -3.16
N SER A 6 62.53 -53.44 -4.26
CA SER A 6 61.57 -52.98 -5.28
C SER A 6 60.11 -53.15 -4.85
N GLN A 7 59.80 -54.18 -4.05
CA GLN A 7 58.45 -54.42 -3.53
C GLN A 7 58.04 -53.39 -2.48
N GLU A 8 58.97 -52.98 -1.59
CA GLU A 8 58.71 -51.93 -0.59
C GLU A 8 58.44 -50.56 -1.24
N VAL A 9 59.22 -50.20 -2.27
CA VAL A 9 59.02 -48.94 -3.01
C VAL A 9 57.65 -48.92 -3.70
N GLN A 10 57.21 -50.04 -4.30
CA GLN A 10 55.88 -50.14 -4.91
C GLN A 10 54.75 -49.99 -3.87
N LEU A 11 54.94 -50.53 -2.66
CA LEU A 11 53.96 -50.39 -1.58
C LEU A 11 53.84 -48.94 -1.12
N LEU A 12 54.97 -48.23 -0.99
CA LEU A 12 54.98 -46.81 -0.63
C LEU A 12 54.30 -45.95 -1.70
N LEU A 13 54.59 -46.20 -2.99
CA LEU A 13 53.93 -45.51 -4.11
C LEU A 13 52.41 -45.76 -4.13
N ALA A 14 51.98 -46.99 -3.83
CA ALA A 14 50.55 -47.31 -3.73
C ALA A 14 49.88 -46.61 -2.53
N ALA A 15 50.58 -46.51 -1.40
CA ALA A 15 50.10 -45.78 -0.22
C ALA A 15 50.01 -44.26 -0.49
N GLU A 16 51.00 -43.69 -1.17
CA GLU A 16 51.01 -42.29 -1.59
C GLU A 16 49.84 -41.99 -2.52
N LYS A 17 49.60 -42.84 -3.51
CA LYS A 17 48.47 -42.70 -4.43
C LYS A 17 47.13 -42.72 -3.70
N ARG A 18 46.91 -43.68 -2.79
CA ARG A 18 45.68 -43.76 -1.98
C ARG A 18 45.51 -42.55 -1.07
N ALA A 19 46.59 -42.05 -0.47
CA ALA A 19 46.55 -40.85 0.36
C ALA A 19 46.18 -39.61 -0.47
N SER A 20 46.81 -39.45 -1.64
CA SER A 20 46.51 -38.38 -2.59
C SER A 20 45.06 -38.40 -3.05
N GLU A 21 44.55 -39.58 -3.45
CA GLU A 21 43.16 -39.78 -3.86
C GLU A 21 42.18 -39.41 -2.73
N LYS A 22 42.45 -39.85 -1.49
CA LYS A 22 41.62 -39.52 -0.33
C LYS A 22 41.59 -38.02 -0.03
N VAL A 23 42.71 -37.32 -0.20
CA VAL A 23 42.78 -35.86 -0.04
C VAL A 23 42.05 -35.15 -1.18
N ALA A 24 42.19 -35.61 -2.42
CA ALA A 24 41.49 -35.07 -3.58
C ALA A 24 39.97 -35.22 -3.43
N GLU A 25 39.49 -36.40 -3.02
CA GLU A 25 38.08 -36.65 -2.75
C GLU A 25 37.54 -35.74 -1.65
N ALA A 26 38.27 -35.57 -0.55
CA ALA A 26 37.89 -34.66 0.53
C ALA A 26 37.78 -33.20 0.06
N ARG A 27 38.72 -32.74 -0.79
CA ARG A 27 38.68 -31.39 -1.40
C ARG A 27 37.49 -31.23 -2.33
N GLN A 28 37.23 -32.21 -3.19
CA GLN A 28 36.09 -32.21 -4.11
C GLN A 28 34.76 -32.18 -3.35
N ARG A 29 34.63 -33.00 -2.28
CA ARG A 29 33.44 -33.03 -1.43
C ARG A 29 33.22 -31.69 -0.72
N LYS A 30 34.28 -31.03 -0.25
CA LYS A 30 34.19 -29.68 0.32
C LYS A 30 33.72 -28.66 -0.72
N ALA A 31 34.29 -28.68 -1.92
CA ALA A 31 33.89 -27.78 -3.01
C ALA A 31 32.42 -28.00 -3.42
N GLN A 32 31.98 -29.25 -3.54
CA GLN A 32 30.58 -29.58 -3.83
C GLN A 32 29.62 -29.09 -2.74
N ARG A 33 29.96 -29.28 -1.46
CA ARG A 33 29.16 -28.76 -0.34
C ARG A 33 29.03 -27.23 -0.37
N LEU A 34 30.14 -26.53 -0.66
CA LEU A 34 30.12 -25.07 -0.79
C LEU A 34 29.28 -24.61 -1.98
N LYS A 35 29.34 -25.33 -3.11
CA LYS A 35 28.52 -25.02 -4.30
C LYS A 35 27.03 -25.22 -4.00
N ARG A 36 26.66 -26.37 -3.41
CA ARG A 36 25.27 -26.67 -3.01
C ARG A 36 24.73 -25.63 -2.04
N ALA A 37 25.49 -25.27 -1.00
CA ALA A 37 25.06 -24.25 -0.05
C ALA A 37 24.78 -22.88 -0.72
N LYS A 38 25.57 -22.51 -1.73
CA LYS A 38 25.32 -21.27 -2.51
C LYS A 38 24.09 -21.38 -3.40
N GLU A 39 23.90 -22.53 -4.06
CA GLU A 39 22.75 -22.78 -4.93
C GLU A 39 21.45 -22.84 -4.12
N GLU A 40 21.45 -23.52 -2.97
CA GLU A 40 20.31 -23.60 -2.05
C GLU A 40 19.95 -22.22 -1.49
N ALA A 41 20.93 -21.43 -1.02
CA ALA A 41 20.67 -20.08 -0.55
C ALA A 41 20.13 -19.16 -1.65
N ALA A 42 20.64 -19.28 -2.89
CA ALA A 42 20.14 -18.50 -4.01
C ALA A 42 18.69 -18.87 -4.36
N ALA A 43 18.36 -20.17 -4.36
CA ALA A 43 17.01 -20.66 -4.59
C ALA A 43 16.03 -20.18 -3.50
N GLU A 44 16.44 -20.21 -2.21
CA GLU A 44 15.61 -19.72 -1.11
C GLU A 44 15.35 -18.21 -1.21
N ILE A 45 16.36 -17.42 -1.60
CA ILE A 45 16.21 -15.98 -1.86
C ILE A 45 15.21 -15.73 -3.00
N GLU A 46 15.28 -16.52 -4.08
CA GLU A 46 14.37 -16.38 -5.22
C GLU A 46 12.94 -16.74 -4.85
N GLN A 47 12.73 -17.83 -4.11
CA GLN A 47 11.43 -18.22 -3.58
C GLN A 47 10.85 -17.12 -2.68
N PHE A 48 11.63 -16.62 -1.73
CA PHE A 48 11.19 -15.54 -0.84
C PHE A 48 10.82 -14.26 -1.59
N LYS A 49 11.59 -13.90 -2.63
CA LYS A 49 11.26 -12.78 -3.52
C LYS A 49 9.96 -13.02 -4.27
N GLY A 50 9.75 -14.22 -4.80
CA GLY A 50 8.52 -14.60 -5.48
C GLY A 50 7.31 -14.49 -4.57
N GLU A 51 7.39 -15.05 -3.36
CA GLU A 51 6.33 -14.96 -2.35
C GLU A 51 6.05 -13.51 -1.96
N ARG A 52 7.09 -12.71 -1.66
CA ARG A 52 6.94 -11.29 -1.36
C ARG A 52 6.27 -10.54 -2.51
N GLN A 53 6.66 -10.80 -3.75
CA GLN A 53 6.05 -10.16 -4.91
C GLN A 53 4.57 -10.54 -5.05
N ILE A 54 4.21 -11.81 -4.87
CA ILE A 54 2.81 -12.24 -4.89
C ILE A 54 2.02 -11.54 -3.78
N THR A 55 2.55 -11.50 -2.56
CA THR A 55 1.88 -10.79 -1.45
C THR A 55 1.74 -9.30 -1.71
N PHE A 56 2.74 -8.68 -2.32
CA PHE A 56 2.70 -7.27 -2.69
C PHE A 56 1.66 -7.00 -3.77
N THR A 57 1.67 -7.76 -4.87
CA THR A 57 0.68 -7.61 -5.94
C THR A 57 -0.74 -7.89 -5.47
N LYS A 58 -0.94 -8.87 -4.57
CA LYS A 58 -2.25 -9.10 -3.94
C LYS A 58 -2.68 -7.90 -3.11
N TYR A 59 -1.80 -7.39 -2.24
CA TYR A 59 -2.09 -6.20 -1.44
C TYR A 59 -2.39 -4.98 -2.32
N GLU A 60 -1.62 -4.81 -3.40
CA GLU A 60 -1.81 -3.77 -4.39
C GLU A 60 -3.19 -3.91 -5.07
N SER A 61 -3.58 -5.09 -5.53
CA SER A 61 -4.89 -5.30 -6.14
C SER A 61 -6.06 -5.02 -5.19
N GLU A 62 -5.92 -5.40 -3.90
CA GLU A 62 -6.95 -5.18 -2.89
C GLU A 62 -7.10 -3.69 -2.54
N HIS A 63 -6.01 -2.93 -2.55
CA HIS A 63 -6.01 -1.53 -2.10
C HIS A 63 -6.10 -0.51 -3.24
N ILE A 64 -5.58 -0.81 -4.43
CA ILE A 64 -5.69 0.09 -5.60
C ILE A 64 -7.14 0.14 -6.10
N GLY A 65 -7.85 -0.99 -6.14
CA GLY A 65 -9.27 -1.03 -6.52
C GLY A 65 -10.17 -0.20 -5.59
N SER A 66 -9.72 0.00 -4.34
CA SER A 66 -10.47 0.78 -3.35
C SER A 66 -10.61 2.27 -3.72
N LYS A 67 -9.68 2.86 -4.48
CA LYS A 67 -9.77 4.29 -4.83
C LYS A 67 -10.98 4.59 -5.72
N ASP A 68 -11.25 3.76 -6.71
CA ASP A 68 -12.41 3.92 -7.60
C ASP A 68 -13.72 3.65 -6.85
N ASP A 69 -13.73 2.68 -5.94
CA ASP A 69 -14.90 2.38 -5.12
C ASP A 69 -15.20 3.50 -4.11
N ILE A 70 -14.16 4.10 -3.52
CA ILE A 70 -14.28 5.28 -2.66
C ILE A 70 -14.79 6.47 -3.47
N ALA A 71 -14.26 6.72 -4.67
CA ALA A 71 -14.72 7.80 -5.53
C ALA A 71 -16.21 7.64 -5.88
N LYS A 72 -16.63 6.45 -6.32
CA LYS A 72 -18.04 6.13 -6.59
C LYS A 72 -18.93 6.32 -5.36
N LYS A 73 -18.44 5.97 -4.17
CA LYS A 73 -19.17 6.18 -2.91
C LYS A 73 -19.33 7.67 -2.60
N ILE A 74 -18.26 8.46 -2.74
CA ILE A 74 -18.29 9.91 -2.55
C ILE A 74 -19.27 10.55 -3.53
N ASP A 75 -19.25 10.14 -4.80
CA ASP A 75 -20.17 10.66 -5.81
C ASP A 75 -21.62 10.36 -5.47
N ARG A 76 -21.93 9.11 -5.06
CA ARG A 76 -23.28 8.73 -4.60
C ARG A 76 -23.72 9.58 -3.40
N ASP A 77 -22.92 9.62 -2.33
CA ASP A 77 -23.24 10.39 -1.13
C ASP A 77 -23.44 11.89 -1.46
N THR A 78 -22.64 12.42 -2.38
CA THR A 78 -22.75 13.82 -2.83
C THR A 78 -24.05 14.04 -3.60
N THR A 79 -24.41 13.14 -4.53
CA THR A 79 -25.67 13.24 -5.28
C THR A 79 -26.89 13.15 -4.36
N GLU A 80 -26.89 12.22 -3.40
CA GLU A 80 -27.98 12.08 -2.43
C GLU A 80 -28.13 13.33 -1.56
N ARG A 81 -27.01 13.91 -1.07
CA ARG A 81 -27.04 15.15 -0.31
C ARG A 81 -27.56 16.32 -1.12
N LEU A 82 -27.14 16.45 -2.38
CA LEU A 82 -27.63 17.48 -3.29
C LEU A 82 -29.12 17.34 -3.55
N GLU A 83 -29.62 16.12 -3.73
CA GLU A 83 -31.06 15.86 -3.89
C GLU A 83 -31.84 16.19 -2.63
N GLY A 84 -31.35 15.79 -1.45
CA GLY A 84 -31.96 16.14 -0.17
C GLY A 84 -32.02 17.65 0.05
N MET A 85 -30.94 18.37 -0.28
CA MET A 85 -30.89 19.83 -0.21
C MET A 85 -31.89 20.48 -1.18
N LYS A 86 -31.97 20.00 -2.43
CA LYS A 86 -32.94 20.50 -3.42
C LYS A 86 -34.39 20.30 -2.96
N LYS A 87 -34.72 19.14 -2.39
CA LYS A 87 -36.06 18.85 -1.83
C LYS A 87 -36.38 19.78 -0.66
N SER A 88 -35.43 19.97 0.25
CA SER A 88 -35.58 20.87 1.41
C SER A 88 -35.75 22.33 0.99
N MET A 89 -34.98 22.78 -0.01
CA MET A 89 -35.14 24.12 -0.58
C MET A 89 -36.50 24.28 -1.25
N SER A 90 -36.95 23.30 -2.05
CA SER A 90 -38.24 23.36 -2.75
C SER A 90 -39.42 23.50 -1.79
N THR A 91 -39.41 22.72 -0.70
CA THR A 91 -40.44 22.77 0.34
C THR A 91 -40.41 24.08 1.14
N ALA A 92 -39.22 24.56 1.51
CA ALA A 92 -39.08 25.80 2.27
C ALA A 92 -39.29 27.08 1.43
N LYS A 93 -39.11 27.03 0.11
CA LYS A 93 -39.14 28.19 -0.79
C LYS A 93 -40.44 28.98 -0.70
N GLY A 94 -41.59 28.30 -0.68
CA GLY A 94 -42.90 28.97 -0.60
C GLY A 94 -43.05 29.79 0.68
N LEU A 95 -42.83 29.14 1.83
CA LEU A 95 -42.90 29.77 3.15
C LEU A 95 -41.90 30.92 3.31
N MET A 96 -40.67 30.76 2.80
CA MET A 96 -39.65 31.81 2.85
C MET A 96 -40.04 33.02 2.01
N LEU A 97 -40.59 32.81 0.80
CA LEU A 97 -41.03 33.89 -0.07
C LEU A 97 -42.23 34.65 0.53
N GLU A 98 -43.23 33.93 1.03
CA GLU A 98 -44.37 34.55 1.71
C GLU A 98 -43.93 35.39 2.91
N ARG A 99 -43.04 34.85 3.75
CA ARG A 99 -42.47 35.58 4.88
C ARG A 99 -41.70 36.82 4.42
N LEU A 100 -40.84 36.69 3.41
CA LEU A 100 -40.02 37.82 2.93
C LEU A 100 -40.89 38.93 2.32
N ILE A 101 -41.87 38.57 1.49
CA ILE A 101 -42.81 39.52 0.90
C ILE A 101 -43.65 40.18 2.00
N GLY A 102 -44.13 39.41 2.98
CA GLY A 102 -44.89 39.95 4.11
C GLY A 102 -44.10 40.95 4.94
N GLU A 103 -42.83 40.65 5.25
CA GLU A 103 -41.94 41.58 5.96
C GLU A 103 -41.67 42.85 5.15
N VAL A 104 -41.46 42.75 3.84
CA VAL A 104 -41.13 43.92 3.00
C VAL A 104 -42.35 44.81 2.74
N VAL A 105 -43.53 44.22 2.50
CA VAL A 105 -44.72 44.96 2.07
C VAL A 105 -45.59 45.42 3.24
N ASN A 106 -45.77 44.57 4.26
CA ASN A 106 -46.74 44.83 5.33
C ASN A 106 -46.13 45.51 6.56
N ARG A 107 -44.80 45.48 6.74
CA ARG A 107 -44.10 46.14 7.86
C ARG A 107 -43.45 47.45 7.44
N VAL A 108 -44.24 48.42 7.00
CA VAL A 108 -43.74 49.79 6.78
C VAL A 108 -43.77 50.55 8.11
N ASP A 109 -42.69 50.43 8.87
CA ASP A 109 -42.44 51.20 10.10
C ASP A 109 -41.75 52.52 9.74
N ALA A 110 -42.53 53.53 9.34
CA ALA A 110 -42.02 54.88 9.13
C ALA A 110 -41.65 55.53 10.47
N LYS A 111 -40.40 55.32 10.92
CA LYS A 111 -39.87 55.89 12.15
C LYS A 111 -39.10 57.17 11.85
N LEU A 112 -39.45 58.23 12.59
CA LEU A 112 -38.67 59.45 12.60
C LEU A 112 -37.27 59.14 13.17
N HIS A 113 -36.23 59.63 12.52
CA HIS A 113 -34.87 59.44 13.04
C HIS A 113 -34.80 59.97 14.49
N PRO A 114 -34.20 59.23 15.44
CA PRO A 114 -34.23 59.58 16.88
C PRO A 114 -33.81 61.02 17.21
N ASN A 115 -32.99 61.62 16.34
CA ASN A 115 -32.45 62.96 16.52
C ASN A 115 -33.27 64.09 15.86
N LYS A 116 -34.43 63.81 15.26
CA LYS A 116 -35.26 64.85 14.66
C LYS A 116 -35.93 65.67 15.76
N ARG A 117 -35.59 66.96 15.84
CA ARG A 117 -36.24 67.93 16.72
C ARG A 117 -37.53 68.42 16.06
N VAL A 118 -38.65 68.34 16.78
CA VAL A 118 -39.94 68.90 16.36
C VAL A 118 -39.96 70.35 16.83
N GLU A 119 -39.98 71.30 15.90
CA GLU A 119 -40.16 72.70 16.24
C GLU A 119 -41.62 72.92 16.66
N ILE A 120 -41.83 73.34 17.90
CA ILE A 120 -43.15 73.72 18.42
C ILE A 120 -43.31 75.22 18.12
N SER A 121 -44.17 75.56 17.18
CA SER A 121 -44.59 76.95 16.95
C SER A 121 -45.46 77.42 18.11
N VAL A 122 -45.06 78.51 18.77
CA VAL A 122 -45.84 79.27 19.75
C VAL A 122 -46.73 80.27 19.03
#